data_AF-A0A164H4B8-F1
#
_entry.id   AF-A0A164H4B8-F1
#
_cell.length_a   1.000
_cell.length_b   1.000
_cell.length_c   1.000
_cell.angle_alpha   90.00
_cell.angle_beta   90.00
_cell.angle_gamma   90.00
#
_symmetry.space_group_name_H-M   'P 1'
#
loop_
_entity.id
_entity.type
_entity.pdbx_description
1 polymer ?
#
loop_
_entity_poly.entity_id
_entity_poly.type
_entity_poly.pdbx_seq_one_letter_code
_entity_poly.pdbx_strand_id
1 'polypeptide(L)'
;MTEDQDIMQKISAQLDARLGRQTNGLQNEVPPGASIQNDDGERGPLGRDYHLASKYAQALAIGEPQLVDRAEFDRLVAEYGQAES
;
A
#
# COMPACT_ATOMS: atom_id res chain seq x y z
N MET A 1 -16.23 -7.86 -9.97
CA MET A 1 -15.17 -7.71 -8.95
C MET A 1 -14.74 -9.10 -8.55
N THR A 2 -13.46 -9.42 -8.67
CA THR A 2 -12.90 -10.69 -8.19
C THR A 2 -12.52 -10.55 -6.71
N GLU A 3 -12.55 -11.66 -5.97
CA GLU A 3 -12.19 -11.67 -4.54
C GLU A 3 -10.76 -11.16 -4.31
N ASP A 4 -9.82 -11.54 -5.17
CA ASP A 4 -8.44 -11.04 -5.14
C ASP A 4 -8.35 -9.51 -5.33
N GLN A 5 -9.23 -8.92 -6.15
CA GLN A 5 -9.28 -7.47 -6.38
C GLN A 5 -9.78 -6.74 -5.14
N ASP A 6 -10.76 -7.31 -4.42
CA ASP A 6 -11.27 -6.77 -3.16
C ASP A 6 -10.21 -6.82 -2.06
N ILE A 7 -9.53 -7.96 -1.92
CA ILE A 7 -8.45 -8.17 -0.95
C ILE A 7 -7.32 -7.15 -1.15
N MET A 8 -6.85 -6.95 -2.38
CA MET A 8 -5.79 -5.98 -2.67
C MET A 8 -6.21 -4.53 -2.43
N GLN A 9 -7.48 -4.18 -2.68
CA GLN A 9 -8.01 -2.85 -2.36
C GLN A 9 -8.10 -2.59 -0.85
N LYS A 10 -8.49 -3.60 -0.06
CA LYS A 10 -8.49 -3.49 1.41
C LYS A 10 -7.08 -3.33 1.95
N ILE A 11 -6.13 -4.12 1.43
CA ILE A 11 -4.72 -4.04 1.83
C ILE A 11 -4.12 -2.67 1.47
N SER A 12 -4.38 -2.15 0.26
CA SER A 12 -3.88 -0.82 -0.12
C SER A 12 -4.47 0.30 0.74
N ALA A 13 -5.76 0.25 1.06
CA ALA A 13 -6.41 1.21 1.97
C ALA A 13 -5.83 1.15 3.40
N GLN A 14 -5.53 -0.05 3.90
CA GLN A 14 -4.89 -0.24 5.20
C GLN A 14 -3.47 0.33 5.22
N LEU A 15 -2.71 0.12 4.14
CA LEU A 15 -1.34 0.63 4.00
C LEU A 15 -1.33 2.16 3.90
N ASP A 16 -2.26 2.74 3.13
CA ASP A 16 -2.45 4.19 3.07
C ASP A 16 -2.73 4.80 4.46
N ALA A 17 -3.62 4.18 5.25
CA ALA A 17 -3.90 4.62 6.62
C ALA A 17 -2.70 4.47 7.58
N ARG A 18 -1.80 3.51 7.34
CA ARG A 18 -0.55 3.35 8.11
C ARG A 18 0.49 4.39 7.71
N LEU A 19 0.64 4.63 6.40
CA LEU A 19 1.52 5.67 5.85
C LEU A 19 1.09 7.06 6.33
N GLY A 20 -0.21 7.37 6.28
CA GLY A 20 -0.78 8.63 6.77
C GLY A 20 -0.56 8.85 8.28
N ARG A 21 -0.49 7.78 9.09
CA ARG A 21 -0.13 7.89 10.52
C ARG A 21 1.37 8.13 10.72
N GLN A 22 2.22 7.51 9.91
CA GLN A 22 3.66 7.71 9.97
C GLN A 22 4.07 9.12 9.52
N THR A 23 3.37 9.68 8.54
CA THR A 23 3.63 11.05 8.03
C THR A 23 3.01 12.14 8.90
N ASN A 24 1.80 11.95 9.47
CA ASN A 24 1.22 12.92 10.41
C ASN A 24 2.03 13.07 11.71
N GLY A 25 2.76 12.03 12.14
CA GLY A 25 3.70 12.13 13.26
C GLY A 25 4.88 13.07 13.00
N LEU A 26 5.16 13.42 11.74
CA LEU A 26 6.24 14.30 11.31
C LEU A 26 5.76 15.72 10.93
N GLN A 27 4.45 15.95 10.85
CA GLN A 27 3.89 17.21 10.35
C GLN A 27 3.73 18.32 11.40
N ASN A 28 4.08 18.07 12.67
CA ASN A 28 3.83 19.05 13.73
C ASN A 28 4.78 20.26 13.77
N GLU A 29 5.83 20.35 12.95
CA GLU A 29 6.77 21.50 12.99
C GLU A 29 7.45 21.84 11.64
N VAL A 30 6.74 21.84 10.50
CA VAL A 30 7.37 22.22 9.22
C VAL A 30 6.85 23.58 8.71
N PRO A 31 7.66 24.65 8.73
CA PRO A 31 7.27 25.95 8.17
C PRO A 31 7.14 25.88 6.64
N PRO A 32 6.31 26.75 6.01
CA PRO A 32 6.08 26.75 4.57
C PRO A 32 7.39 27.10 3.84
N GLY A 33 8.04 26.10 3.26
CA GLY A 33 9.31 26.26 2.54
C GLY A 33 10.27 25.07 2.67
N ALA A 34 10.10 24.21 3.67
CA ALA A 34 10.82 22.94 3.71
C ALA A 34 10.02 21.87 2.96
N SER A 35 10.37 21.64 1.69
CA SER A 35 10.08 20.37 1.04
C SER A 35 10.82 19.29 1.82
N ILE A 36 10.18 18.75 2.85
CA ILE A 36 10.58 17.47 3.42
C ILE A 36 10.13 16.42 2.40
N GLN A 37 10.93 16.28 1.33
CA GLN A 37 11.06 15.03 0.60
C GLN A 37 11.79 14.06 1.54
N ASN A 38 11.15 13.66 2.64
CA ASN A 38 11.51 12.41 3.30
C ASN A 38 10.99 11.31 2.38
N ASP A 39 11.78 11.06 1.35
CA ASP A 39 11.61 10.04 0.32
C ASP A 39 11.45 8.62 0.95
N ASP A 40 11.79 8.45 2.23
CA ASP A 40 11.61 7.24 3.04
C ASP A 40 10.14 6.90 3.38
N GLY A 41 9.20 7.85 3.31
CA GLY A 41 7.78 7.57 3.53
C GLY A 41 7.16 6.73 2.43
N GLU A 42 7.53 7.00 1.17
CA GLU A 42 7.07 6.26 -0.02
C GLU A 42 8.07 5.19 -0.49
N ARG A 43 9.37 5.30 -0.13
CA ARG A 43 10.40 4.29 -0.46
C ARG A 43 10.69 3.25 0.63
N GLY A 44 10.10 3.40 1.82
CA GLY A 44 10.19 2.39 2.87
C GLY A 44 9.41 1.10 2.51
N PRO A 45 9.61 0.00 3.27
CA PRO A 45 8.93 -1.28 3.03
C PRO A 45 7.40 -1.14 2.91
N LEU A 46 6.79 -0.28 3.72
CA LEU A 46 5.35 0.02 3.68
C LEU A 46 4.91 0.74 2.41
N GLY A 47 5.69 1.71 1.92
CA GLY A 47 5.41 2.43 0.67
C GLY A 47 5.54 1.53 -0.56
N ARG A 48 6.53 0.63 -0.56
CA ARG A 48 6.70 -0.42 -1.57
C ARG A 48 5.48 -1.35 -1.59
N ASP A 49 5.08 -1.85 -0.43
CA ASP A 49 3.96 -2.79 -0.32
C ASP A 49 2.62 -2.11 -0.71
N TYR A 50 2.44 -0.82 -0.40
CA TYR A 50 1.28 -0.03 -0.83
C TYR A 50 1.19 0.08 -2.35
N HIS A 51 2.29 0.44 -3.01
CA HIS A 51 2.37 0.54 -4.46
C HIS A 51 2.12 -0.82 -5.11
N LEU A 52 2.64 -1.89 -4.51
CA LEU A 52 2.49 -3.24 -5.02
C LEU A 52 1.05 -3.74 -4.93
N ALA A 53 0.39 -3.56 -3.79
CA ALA A 53 -1.03 -3.89 -3.60
C ALA A 53 -1.92 -3.11 -4.58
N SER A 54 -1.66 -1.81 -4.76
CA SER A 54 -2.41 -0.96 -5.70
C SER A 54 -2.23 -1.42 -7.15
N LYS A 55 -1.00 -1.80 -7.54
CA LYS A 55 -0.71 -2.35 -8.87
C LYS A 55 -1.45 -3.66 -9.12
N TYR A 56 -1.49 -4.57 -8.14
CA TYR A 56 -2.20 -5.84 -8.29
C TYR A 56 -3.72 -5.64 -8.34
N ALA A 57 -4.28 -4.77 -7.51
CA ALA A 57 -5.69 -4.41 -7.60
C ALA A 57 -6.06 -3.88 -9.00
N GLN A 58 -5.21 -3.01 -9.57
CA GLN A 58 -5.41 -2.48 -10.92
C GLN A 58 -5.30 -3.56 -11.99
N ALA A 59 -4.26 -4.40 -11.93
CA ALA A 59 -4.05 -5.51 -12.87
C ALA A 59 -5.26 -6.46 -12.90
N LEU A 60 -5.81 -6.80 -11.73
CA LEU A 60 -7.02 -7.60 -11.61
C LEU A 60 -8.26 -6.88 -12.15
N ALA A 61 -8.37 -5.57 -11.94
CA ALA A 61 -9.49 -4.76 -12.43
C ALA A 61 -9.52 -4.65 -13.97
N ILE A 62 -8.35 -4.60 -14.62
CA ILE A 62 -8.24 -4.55 -16.08
C ILE A 62 -8.20 -5.93 -16.74
N GLY A 63 -8.31 -7.01 -15.95
CA GLY A 63 -8.32 -8.38 -16.47
C GLY A 63 -6.95 -8.89 -16.90
N GLU A 64 -5.85 -8.36 -16.35
CA GLU A 64 -4.48 -8.81 -16.57
C GLU A 64 -3.87 -9.50 -15.32
N PRO A 65 -4.44 -10.61 -14.84
CA PRO A 65 -3.94 -11.31 -13.64
C PRO A 65 -2.51 -11.85 -13.81
N GLN A 66 -2.02 -12.01 -15.03
CA GLN A 66 -0.65 -12.42 -15.32
C GLN A 66 0.42 -11.41 -14.86
N LEU A 67 0.04 -10.16 -14.59
CA LEU A 67 0.93 -9.13 -14.05
C LEU A 67 1.09 -9.21 -12.52
N VAL A 68 0.29 -10.06 -11.87
CA VAL A 68 0.36 -10.30 -10.43
C VAL A 68 1.43 -11.36 -10.16
N ASP A 69 2.44 -10.99 -9.38
CA ASP A 69 3.35 -12.00 -8.84
C ASP A 69 2.64 -12.70 -7.69
N ARG A 70 2.39 -14.01 -7.86
CA ARG A 70 1.61 -14.76 -6.89
C ARG A 70 2.32 -14.89 -5.54
N ALA A 71 3.65 -14.98 -5.52
CA ALA A 71 4.39 -15.10 -4.27
C ALA A 71 4.34 -13.79 -3.46
N GLU A 72 4.50 -12.65 -4.12
CA GLU A 72 4.35 -11.35 -3.46
C GLU A 72 2.89 -11.06 -3.08
N PHE A 73 1.91 -11.49 -3.89
CA PHE A 73 0.50 -11.41 -3.53
C PHE A 73 0.21 -12.19 -2.24
N ASP A 74 0.60 -13.46 -2.17
CA ASP A 74 0.35 -14.30 -0.99
C ASP A 74 1.11 -13.74 0.24
N ARG A 75 2.31 -13.16 0.04
CA ARG A 75 3.02 -12.42 1.09
C ARG A 75 2.20 -11.23 1.61
N LEU A 76 1.68 -10.37 0.72
CA LEU A 76 0.87 -9.21 1.11
C LEU A 76 -0.40 -9.64 1.86
N VAL A 77 -1.05 -10.72 1.43
CA VAL A 77 -2.23 -11.29 2.11
C VAL A 77 -1.87 -11.85 3.48
N ALA A 78 -0.75 -12.57 3.61
CA ALA A 78 -0.30 -13.09 4.90
C ALA A 78 0.06 -11.96 5.88
N GLU A 79 0.70 -10.89 5.39
CA GLU A 79 1.20 -9.78 6.19
C GLU A 79 0.10 -8.78 6.57
N TYR A 80 -0.87 -8.53 5.68
CA TYR A 80 -1.87 -7.46 5.86
C TYR A 80 -3.32 -7.94 5.80
N GLY A 81 -3.60 -9.11 5.20
CA GLY A 81 -4.95 -9.65 5.03
C GLY A 81 -5.59 -10.22 6.30
N GLN A 82 -4.83 -10.37 7.39
CA GLN A 82 -5.31 -10.89 8.68
C GLN A 82 -5.92 -9.82 9.60
N ALA A 83 -6.13 -8.58 9.12
CA ALA A 83 -6.65 -7.49 9.96
C ALA A 83 -8.15 -7.63 10.33
N GLU A 84 -8.84 -8.68 9.88
CA GLU A 84 -10.18 -9.04 10.33
C GLU A 84 -10.17 -10.44 10.97
N SER A 85 -10.02 -10.49 12.30
CA SER A 85 -10.40 -11.63 13.16
C SER A 85 -10.87 -11.12 14.51
#